data_AF-A0A8T0CGN7-F1
#
_entry.id   AF-A0A8T0CGN7-F1
#
_cell.length_a   1.000
_cell.length_b   1.000
_cell.length_c   1.000
_cell.angle_alpha   90.00
_cell.angle_beta   90.00
_cell.angle_gamma   90.00
#
_symmetry.space_group_name_H-M   'P 1'
#
loop_
_entity.id
_entity.type
_entity.pdbx_description
1 polymer ?
#
loop_
_entity_poly.entity_id
_entity_poly.type
_entity_poly.pdbx_seq_one_letter_code
_entity_poly.pdbx_strand_id
1 'polypeptide(L)' 'MVNEMVAKLTSACWDKCITGTPGSKFSSSESTCLANCAQRYMDMSIIIMKRFQSMQ' A
#
# COMPACT_ATOMS: atom_id res chain seq x y z
N MET A 1 14.93 5.46 -5.41
CA MET A 1 14.39 4.22 -4.79
C MET A 1 13.21 4.49 -3.85
N VAL A 2 13.37 5.23 -2.74
CA VAL A 2 12.25 5.47 -1.80
C VAL A 2 11.08 6.21 -2.44
N ASN A 3 11.35 7.23 -3.27
CA ASN A 3 10.30 8.00 -3.95
C ASN A 3 9.40 7.15 -4.85
N GLU A 4 9.97 6.20 -5.60
CA GLU A 4 9.21 5.30 -6.47
C GLU A 4 8.36 4.32 -5.67
N MET A 5 8.87 3.83 -4.55
CA MET A 5 8.12 2.98 -3.63
C MET A 5 6.92 3.73 -3.04
N VAL A 6 7.14 4.99 -2.60
CA VAL A 6 6.06 5.84 -2.09
C VAL A 6 5.01 6.06 -3.19
N ALA A 7 5.41 6.41 -4.41
CA ALA A 7 4.48 6.59 -5.53
C ALA A 7 3.64 5.33 -5.83
N LYS A 8 4.27 4.14 -5.82
CA LYS A 8 3.57 2.86 -6.03
C LYS A 8 2.59 2.56 -4.90
N LEU A 9 2.99 2.76 -3.65
CA LEU A 9 2.13 2.57 -2.49
C LEU A 9 0.94 3.54 -2.52
N THR A 10 1.19 4.82 -2.82
CA THR A 10 0.14 5.83 -2.94
C THR A 10 -0.88 5.43 -3.99
N SER A 11 -0.46 5.11 -5.21
CA SER A 11 -1.40 4.69 -6.27
C SER A 11 -2.15 3.42 -5.90
N ALA A 12 -1.46 2.36 -5.48
CA ALA A 12 -2.10 1.08 -5.19
C ALA A 12 -3.06 1.13 -3.99
N CYS A 13 -2.75 1.93 -2.97
CA CYS A 13 -3.60 2.06 -1.79
C CYS A 13 -4.72 3.08 -1.97
N TRP A 14 -4.52 4.11 -2.79
CA TRP A 14 -5.58 5.05 -3.15
C TRP A 14 -6.75 4.32 -3.82
N ASP A 15 -6.47 3.55 -4.88
CA ASP A 15 -7.51 2.84 -5.64
C ASP A 15 -8.28 1.80 -4.80
N LYS A 16 -7.67 1.31 -3.71
CA LYS A 16 -8.26 0.31 -2.81
C LYS A 16 -9.09 0.93 -1.69
N CYS A 17 -8.62 2.06 -1.15
CA CYS A 17 -9.16 2.62 0.09
C CYS A 17 -10.06 3.83 -0.15
N ILE A 18 -9.89 4.55 -1.26
CA ILE A 18 -10.65 5.76 -1.58
C ILE A 18 -11.63 5.43 -2.71
N THR A 19 -12.83 5.00 -2.33
CA THR A 19 -13.87 4.54 -3.27
C THR A 19 -14.85 5.64 -3.69
N GLY A 20 -14.72 6.83 -3.12
CA GLY A 20 -15.53 8.01 -3.43
C GLY A 20 -14.71 9.29 -3.25
N THR A 21 -15.37 10.44 -3.31
CA THR A 21 -14.72 11.72 -3.04
C THR A 21 -14.42 11.85 -1.54
N PRO A 22 -13.14 11.99 -1.13
CA PRO A 22 -12.80 12.22 0.27
C PRO A 22 -13.39 13.53 0.78
N GLY A 23 -13.65 13.60 2.09
CA GLY A 23 -13.96 14.86 2.76
C GLY A 23 -12.75 15.78 2.88
N SER A 24 -12.86 16.83 3.70
CA SER A 24 -11.73 17.72 4.03
C SER A 24 -10.59 17.02 4.79
N LYS A 25 -10.83 15.79 5.26
CA LYS A 25 -9.87 14.88 5.87
C LYS A 25 -10.33 13.45 5.60
N PHE A 26 -9.39 12.50 5.67
CA PHE A 26 -9.76 11.08 5.69
C PHE A 26 -10.61 10.77 6.92
N SER A 27 -11.64 9.97 6.70
CA SER A 27 -12.36 9.28 7.76
C SER A 27 -11.43 8.32 8.50
N SER A 28 -11.88 7.83 9.66
CA SER A 28 -11.15 6.82 10.43
C SER A 28 -10.96 5.54 9.63
N SER A 29 -11.99 5.10 8.89
CA SER A 29 -11.93 3.90 8.05
C SER A 29 -10.95 4.05 6.89
N GLU A 30 -10.95 5.18 6.17
CA GLU A 30 -9.97 5.45 5.10
C GLU A 30 -8.54 5.47 5.63
N SER A 31 -8.31 6.15 6.76
CA SER A 31 -6.98 6.23 7.39
C SER A 31 -6.48 4.84 7.82
N THR A 32 -7.33 4.04 8.46
CA THR A 32 -7.01 2.66 8.83
C THR A 32 -6.78 1.79 7.61
N CYS A 33 -7.58 1.94 6.55
CA CYS A 33 -7.38 1.20 5.30
C CYS A 33 -6.03 1.51 4.66
N LEU A 34 -5.67 2.79 4.54
CA LEU A 34 -4.42 3.23 3.93
C LEU A 34 -3.20 2.69 4.71
N ALA A 35 -3.22 2.77 6.04
CA ALA A 35 -2.17 2.22 6.90
C ALA A 35 -2.02 0.70 6.71
N ASN A 36 -3.14 -0.03 6.76
CA ASN A 36 -3.15 -1.48 6.56
C ASN A 36 -2.71 -1.87 5.16
N CYS A 37 -3.11 -1.11 4.13
CA CYS A 37 -2.73 -1.36 2.76
C CYS A 37 -1.22 -1.22 2.56
N ALA A 38 -0.63 -0.12 3.05
CA ALA A 38 0.80 0.13 2.92
C ALA A 38 1.63 -0.96 3.61
N GLN A 39 1.25 -1.32 4.84
CA GLN A 39 1.91 -2.39 5.59
C GLN A 39 1.83 -3.74 4.84
N ARG A 40 0.62 -4.15 4.42
CA ARG A 40 0.41 -5.41 3.69
C ARG A 40 1.15 -5.44 2.35
N TYR A 41 1.21 -4.32 1.64
CA TYR A 41 1.93 -4.24 0.37
C TYR A 41 3.43 -4.50 0.58
N MET A 42 4.03 -3.89 1.62
CA MET A 42 5.43 -4.12 1.96
C MET A 42 5.69 -5.56 2.39
N ASP A 43 4.85 -6.11 3.27
CA ASP A 43 4.97 -7.49 3.75
C ASP A 43 4.95 -8.49 2.58
N MET A 44 3.96 -8.34 1.68
CA MET A 44 3.85 -9.20 0.50
C MET A 44 5.01 -9.02 -0.46
N SER A 45 5.50 -7.80 -0.66
CA SER A 45 6.68 -7.54 -1.49
C SER A 45 7.91 -8.29 -0.96
N ILE A 46 8.12 -8.29 0.37
CA ILE A 46 9.22 -9.01 1.02
C ILE A 46 9.05 -10.53 0.85
N ILE A 47 7.84 -11.06 1.05
CA ILE A 47 7.57 -12.50 0.89
C ILE A 47 7.85 -12.94 -0.54
N ILE A 48 7.40 -12.17 -1.53
CA ILE A 48 7.62 -12.45 -2.95
C ILE A 48 9.12 -12.43 -3.27
N MET A 49 9.85 -11.41 -2.82
CA MET A 49 11.31 -11.32 -3.01
C MET A 49 12.04 -12.53 -2.40
N LYS A 50 11.70 -12.91 -1.17
CA LYS A 50 12.26 -14.11 -0.51
C LYS A 50 11.97 -15.39 -1.29
N ARG A 51 10.77 -15.50 -1.87
CA ARG A 51 10.38 -16.67 -2.67
C ARG A 51 11.21 -16.76 -3.95
N PHE A 52 11.45 -15.64 -4.63
CA PHE A 52 12.32 -15.63 -5.81
C PHE A 52 13.77 -15.98 -5.47
N GLN A 53 14.28 -15.47 -4.35
CA GLN A 53 15.63 -15.80 -3.87
C GLN A 53 15.78 -17.28 -3.50
N SER A 54 14.74 -17.94 -2.98
CA SER A 54 14.79 -19.37 -2.66
C SER A 54 14.60 -20.31 -3.84
N MET A 55 14.30 -19.77 -5.02
CA MET A 55 14.20 -20.53 -6.28
C MET A 55 15.50 -20.51 -7.09
N GLN A 56 16.47 -19.69 -6.70
CA GLN A 56 17.81 -19.60 -7.27
C GLN A 56 18.76 -20.51 -6.51
#